data_AF-A0A7C2AFA4-F1
#
_entry.id   AF-A0A7C2AFA4-F1
#
_cell.length_a   1.000
_cell.length_b   1.000
_cell.length_c   1.000
_cell.angle_alpha   90.00
_cell.angle_beta   90.00
_cell.angle_gamma   90.00
#
_symmetry.space_group_name_H-M   'P 1'
#
loop_
_entity.id
_entity.type
_entity.pdbx_description
1 polymer ?
#
loop_
_entity_poly.entity_id
_entity_poly.type
_entity_poly.pdbx_seq_one_letter_code
_entity_poly.pdbx_strand_id
1 'polypeptide(L)'
;MQANSLLIIVDIDISQSQSMKNPSPDDQVLAEYLKNHATKCKQNQSDCSPIILVRAFSDESQSILQPRIGFFEDVVTQSFPYIQWGSAEFYVSSTDITRRWSLWEPTCSKEQQPKVISSMALLTMGMIRSCTEEIPNALRSLQLENCRQFLPPESITFCGLTISTKIDSVQQRIMYRMPYSEVPPNKRVVHDNKGVPILTILSAQPYAESPPQDSLEVFPDNSVVVIGGSYGPPSTGVSDMHDTPIGEMPGALVIINAIHSLLQGLTIKPVSYWWLVIAFLIILTLFAAIPEQHNNRRDKTVRWRLIILILFIIAGLFVYSYILFEDGTWLDIAVPVAIIEICRRIYQRKWLKNFANKVIGTPT
;
A
#
# COMPACT_ATOMS: atom_id res chain seq x y z
N MET A 1 -3.04 30.68 18.47
CA MET A 1 -3.38 29.27 18.74
C MET A 1 -2.43 28.40 17.96
N GLN A 2 -1.95 27.30 18.53
CA GLN A 2 -1.11 26.32 17.84
C GLN A 2 -2.00 25.19 17.31
N ALA A 3 -1.78 24.76 16.07
CA ALA A 3 -2.43 23.54 15.55
C ALA A 3 -1.85 22.32 16.29
N ASN A 4 -2.73 21.46 16.82
CA ASN A 4 -2.32 20.26 17.56
C ASN A 4 -2.36 19.02 16.66
N SER A 5 -1.29 18.81 15.88
CA SER A 5 -1.14 17.62 15.04
C SER A 5 -0.64 16.42 15.83
N LEU A 6 -1.08 15.22 15.46
CA LEU A 6 -0.55 13.99 16.04
C LEU A 6 0.89 13.74 15.60
N LEU A 7 1.18 13.95 14.31
CA LEU A 7 2.52 13.86 13.71
C LEU A 7 2.56 14.62 12.38
N ILE A 8 3.77 14.98 11.95
CA ILE A 8 4.02 15.76 10.74
C ILE A 8 4.93 14.94 9.81
N ILE A 9 4.56 14.86 8.54
CA ILE A 9 5.36 14.24 7.48
C ILE A 9 5.72 15.34 6.48
N VAL A 10 7.00 15.43 6.14
CA VAL A 10 7.50 16.42 5.18
C VAL A 10 8.04 15.68 3.97
N ASP A 11 7.24 15.66 2.90
CA ASP A 11 7.54 15.07 1.59
C ASP A 11 8.22 16.10 0.67
N ILE A 12 9.36 16.59 1.16
CA ILE A 12 10.24 17.54 0.48
C ILE A 12 11.68 17.08 0.76
N ASP A 13 12.45 16.80 -0.29
CA ASP A 13 13.84 16.37 -0.16
C ASP A 13 14.75 17.52 0.30
N ILE A 14 15.04 17.54 1.60
CA ILE A 14 16.04 18.43 2.23
C ILE A 14 17.37 17.71 2.48
N SER A 15 17.54 16.49 1.98
CA SER A 15 18.76 15.68 2.21
C SER A 15 19.93 16.05 1.29
N GLN A 16 19.72 17.00 0.36
CA GLN A 16 20.71 17.36 -0.65
C GLN A 16 22.04 17.87 -0.09
N SER A 17 23.10 17.50 -0.83
CA SER A 17 24.51 17.65 -0.50
C SER A 17 25.08 19.05 -0.74
N GLN A 18 24.33 20.00 -1.31
CA GLN A 18 24.81 21.37 -1.54
C GLN A 18 24.82 22.18 -0.24
N SER A 19 25.56 21.67 0.74
CA SER A 19 26.66 22.37 1.38
C SER A 19 26.77 21.96 2.85
N MET A 20 27.26 20.74 3.11
CA MET A 20 27.71 20.37 4.48
C MET A 20 28.72 21.40 5.04
N LYS A 21 29.38 22.18 4.17
CA LYS A 21 30.39 23.17 4.57
C LYS A 21 29.86 24.60 4.72
N ASN A 22 28.84 25.00 3.96
CA ASN A 22 28.27 26.36 3.92
C ASN A 22 26.73 26.29 3.72
N PRO A 23 25.94 25.87 4.73
CA PRO A 23 24.48 25.84 4.64
C PRO A 23 23.91 27.24 4.37
N SER A 24 22.81 27.32 3.63
CA SER A 24 22.13 28.60 3.39
C SER A 24 21.58 29.19 4.70
N PRO A 25 21.32 30.51 4.78
CA PRO A 25 20.65 31.09 5.94
C PRO A 25 19.32 30.40 6.27
N ASP A 26 18.55 30.02 5.25
CA ASP A 26 17.27 29.33 5.42
C ASP A 26 17.45 27.92 5.99
N ASP A 27 18.49 27.19 5.56
CA ASP A 27 18.83 25.88 6.13
C ASP A 27 19.20 25.98 7.62
N GLN A 28 19.88 27.05 8.02
CA GLN A 28 20.25 27.29 9.41
C GLN A 28 19.02 27.60 10.27
N VAL A 29 18.10 28.43 9.77
CA VAL A 29 16.83 28.72 10.43
C VAL A 29 16.01 27.44 10.61
N LEU A 30 15.91 26.61 9.56
CA LEU A 30 15.22 25.33 9.65
C LEU A 30 15.91 24.37 10.63
N ALA A 31 17.24 24.28 10.61
CA ALA A 31 17.98 23.43 11.54
C ALA A 31 17.78 23.86 13.00
N GLU A 32 17.78 25.17 13.26
CA GLU A 32 17.49 25.72 14.59
C GLU A 32 16.05 25.41 15.02
N TYR A 33 15.08 25.57 14.11
CA TYR A 33 13.69 25.19 14.37
C TYR A 33 13.56 23.72 14.77
N LEU A 34 14.16 22.80 14.00
CA LEU A 34 14.10 21.36 14.27
C LEU A 34 14.75 21.01 15.63
N LYS A 35 15.91 21.60 15.96
CA LYS A 35 16.57 21.39 17.27
C LYS A 35 15.72 21.89 18.43
N ASN A 36 15.12 23.08 18.27
CA ASN A 36 14.27 23.69 19.29
C ASN A 36 12.98 22.87 19.47
N HIS A 37 12.40 22.37 18.38
CA HIS A 37 11.25 21.47 18.41
C HIS A 37 11.55 20.18 19.18
N ALA A 38 12.65 19.51 18.86
CA ALA A 38 13.07 18.30 19.57
C ALA A 38 13.34 18.55 21.06
N THR A 39 13.92 19.71 21.40
CA THR A 39 14.14 20.11 22.80
C THR A 39 12.82 20.32 23.55
N LYS A 40 11.84 21.00 22.91
CA LYS A 40 10.49 21.17 23.48
C LYS A 40 9.80 19.83 23.70
N CYS A 41 9.85 18.94 22.71
CA CYS A 41 9.33 17.59 22.82
C CYS A 41 9.93 16.79 24.00
N LYS A 42 11.24 16.95 24.26
CA LYS A 42 11.90 16.32 25.42
C LYS A 42 11.40 16.87 26.76
N GLN A 43 11.04 18.14 26.82
CA GLN A 43 10.59 18.81 28.03
C GLN A 43 9.10 18.59 28.31
N ASN A 44 8.27 18.61 27.26
CA ASN A 44 6.83 18.41 27.35
C ASN A 44 6.33 17.48 26.25
N GLN A 45 5.93 16.27 26.62
CA GLN A 45 5.41 15.29 25.66
C GLN A 45 4.02 15.66 25.13
N SER A 46 3.21 16.46 25.85
CA SER A 46 1.86 16.79 25.41
C SER A 46 1.80 17.80 24.27
N ASP A 47 2.87 18.58 24.06
CA ASP A 47 3.01 19.55 22.96
C ASP A 47 3.92 19.02 21.84
N CYS A 48 4.18 17.70 21.80
CA CYS A 48 5.10 17.10 20.85
C CYS A 48 4.38 16.46 19.67
N SER A 49 4.54 17.04 18.48
CA SER A 49 4.22 16.37 17.21
C SER A 49 5.52 15.84 16.59
N PRO A 50 5.76 14.52 16.55
CA PRO A 50 6.93 13.96 15.88
C PRO A 50 6.96 14.34 14.40
N ILE A 51 8.16 14.53 13.85
CA ILE A 51 8.38 14.92 12.45
C ILE A 51 9.11 13.78 11.71
N ILE A 52 8.56 13.39 10.57
CA ILE A 52 9.21 12.45 9.64
C ILE A 52 9.62 13.22 8.39
N LEU A 53 10.93 13.24 8.11
CA LEU A 53 11.53 13.90 6.95
C LEU A 53 11.89 12.88 5.86
N VAL A 54 11.78 13.26 4.58
CA VAL A 54 12.16 12.40 3.45
C VAL A 54 13.65 12.08 3.47
N ARG A 55 13.97 10.78 3.42
CA ARG A 55 15.29 10.31 3.05
C ARG A 55 15.33 10.03 1.54
N ALA A 56 16.05 10.86 0.79
CA ALA A 56 16.36 10.54 -0.60
C ALA A 56 17.58 9.63 -0.71
N PHE A 57 17.71 8.96 -1.86
CA PHE A 57 18.78 8.01 -2.17
C PHE A 57 19.62 8.49 -3.35
N SER A 58 20.90 8.13 -3.38
CA SER A 58 21.80 8.48 -4.50
C SER A 58 21.36 7.80 -5.78
N ASP A 59 21.40 8.54 -6.90
CA ASP A 59 21.06 8.02 -8.24
C ASP A 59 22.25 7.27 -8.88
N GLU A 60 23.36 7.10 -8.16
CA GLU A 60 24.48 6.29 -8.62
C GLU A 60 23.97 4.88 -8.96
N SER A 61 24.28 4.40 -10.17
CA SER A 61 23.79 3.16 -10.78
C SER A 61 24.24 1.90 -10.04
N GLN A 62 23.85 1.75 -8.79
CA GLN A 62 24.13 0.63 -7.90
C GLN A 62 22.83 -0.11 -7.65
N SER A 63 22.92 -1.44 -7.56
CA SER A 63 21.78 -2.31 -7.25
C SER A 63 21.26 -2.13 -5.81
N ILE A 64 21.93 -1.33 -4.99
CA ILE A 64 21.60 -1.10 -3.58
C ILE A 64 21.52 0.40 -3.34
N LEU A 65 20.42 0.82 -2.71
CA LEU A 65 20.17 2.21 -2.38
C LEU A 65 21.19 2.73 -1.37
N GLN A 66 21.76 3.89 -1.68
CA GLN A 66 22.64 4.62 -0.77
C GLN A 66 21.91 5.87 -0.26
N PRO A 67 21.68 6.01 1.06
CA PRO A 67 21.00 7.17 1.60
C PRO A 67 21.82 8.44 1.34
N ARG A 68 21.18 9.52 0.88
CA ARG A 68 21.82 10.83 0.79
C ARG A 68 22.03 11.37 2.20
N ILE A 69 23.30 11.65 2.52
CA ILE A 69 23.73 12.21 3.79
C ILE A 69 24.13 13.67 3.54
N GLY A 70 23.40 14.59 4.17
CA GLY A 70 23.55 16.03 4.00
C GLY A 70 23.70 16.77 5.33
N PHE A 71 23.54 18.11 5.28
CA PHE A 71 23.69 19.01 6.42
C PHE A 71 22.80 18.65 7.62
N PHE A 72 21.58 18.18 7.36
CA PHE A 72 20.60 17.87 8.42
C PHE A 72 20.83 16.52 9.13
N GLU A 73 21.83 15.71 8.74
CA GLU A 73 22.01 14.37 9.31
C GLU A 73 22.20 14.39 10.84
N ASP A 74 23.10 15.26 11.32
CA ASP A 74 23.40 15.38 12.75
C ASP A 74 22.20 15.94 13.51
N VAL A 75 21.47 16.88 12.90
CA VAL A 75 20.28 17.49 13.50
C VAL A 75 19.22 16.43 13.76
N VAL A 76 18.93 15.60 12.76
CA VAL A 76 17.91 14.54 12.89
C VAL A 76 18.38 13.46 13.85
N THR A 77 19.64 13.03 13.75
CA THR A 77 20.21 11.99 14.65
C THR A 77 20.13 12.39 16.12
N GLN A 78 20.48 13.64 16.46
CA GLN A 78 20.41 14.15 17.84
C GLN A 78 18.98 14.42 18.33
N SER A 79 18.03 14.51 17.40
CA SER A 79 16.62 14.79 17.65
C SER A 79 15.75 13.54 17.74
N PHE A 80 16.32 12.35 17.50
CA PHE A 80 15.63 11.08 17.70
C PHE A 80 15.10 10.94 19.15
N PRO A 81 13.89 10.37 19.36
CA PRO A 81 12.95 9.82 18.38
C PRO A 81 11.96 10.84 17.80
N TYR A 82 12.07 12.12 18.15
CA TYR A 82 11.08 13.15 17.81
C TYR A 82 11.16 13.64 16.37
N ILE A 83 12.34 13.53 15.77
CA ILE A 83 12.55 13.81 14.36
C ILE A 83 13.29 12.62 13.76
N GLN A 84 12.76 12.07 12.67
CA GLN A 84 13.29 10.85 12.06
C GLN A 84 13.28 10.95 10.54
N TRP A 85 14.18 10.20 9.92
CA TRP A 85 14.19 9.99 8.47
C TRP A 85 13.28 8.83 8.10
N GLY A 86 12.47 9.01 7.05
CA GLY A 86 11.67 7.95 6.45
C GLY A 86 11.80 7.96 4.93
N SER A 87 11.77 6.79 4.31
CA SER A 87 11.74 6.67 2.86
C SER A 87 10.37 7.02 2.28
N ALA A 88 10.38 7.72 1.15
CA ALA A 88 9.21 7.96 0.31
C ALA A 88 9.22 7.10 -0.98
N GLU A 89 10.06 6.06 -1.04
CA GLU A 89 10.15 5.18 -2.20
C GLU A 89 8.91 4.31 -2.37
N PHE A 90 8.58 4.04 -3.64
CA PHE A 90 7.49 3.14 -4.01
C PHE A 90 7.94 2.17 -5.10
N TYR A 91 7.33 0.98 -5.12
CA TYR A 91 7.59 0.04 -6.21
C TYR A 91 6.76 0.41 -7.43
N VAL A 92 7.46 0.91 -8.43
CA VAL A 92 6.94 1.14 -9.77
C VAL A 92 6.83 -0.19 -10.51
N SER A 93 5.65 -0.49 -11.05
CA SER A 93 5.46 -1.71 -11.86
C SER A 93 6.07 -1.56 -13.25
N SER A 94 6.18 -2.65 -14.01
CA SER A 94 6.69 -2.61 -15.40
C SER A 94 5.88 -1.73 -16.37
N THR A 95 4.74 -1.20 -15.93
CA THR A 95 3.88 -0.28 -16.68
C THR A 95 3.90 1.12 -16.07
N ASP A 96 4.91 1.47 -15.28
CA ASP A 96 5.09 2.73 -14.56
C ASP A 96 3.99 3.11 -13.55
N ILE A 97 3.06 2.20 -13.28
CA ILE A 97 1.99 2.42 -12.30
C ILE A 97 2.47 2.02 -10.91
N THR A 98 2.37 2.95 -9.96
CA THR A 98 2.63 2.75 -8.53
C THR A 98 1.46 2.01 -7.89
N ARG A 99 1.63 0.71 -7.68
CA ARG A 99 0.59 -0.17 -7.07
C ARG A 99 0.98 -0.70 -5.70
N ARG A 100 2.26 -0.62 -5.39
CA ARG A 100 2.87 -1.31 -4.27
C ARG A 100 3.75 -0.35 -3.49
N TRP A 101 3.66 -0.43 -2.17
CA TRP A 101 4.53 0.33 -1.29
C TRP A 101 5.91 -0.32 -1.21
N SER A 102 6.94 0.48 -0.96
CA SER A 102 8.16 -0.01 -0.31
C SER A 102 8.00 0.34 1.17
N LEU A 103 7.87 -0.67 2.04
CA LEU A 103 7.74 -0.40 3.48
C LEU A 103 9.09 -0.19 4.16
N TRP A 104 10.15 -0.67 3.52
CA TRP A 104 11.52 -0.64 4.01
C TRP A 104 12.51 -0.72 2.86
N GLU A 105 13.67 -0.11 3.06
CA GLU A 105 14.71 0.01 2.06
C GLU A 105 15.98 -0.62 2.60
N PRO A 106 16.41 -1.78 2.08
CA PRO A 106 17.75 -2.28 2.36
C PRO A 106 18.76 -1.32 1.72
N THR A 107 19.61 -0.75 2.55
CA THR A 107 20.55 0.31 2.17
C THR A 107 21.95 -0.03 2.61
N CYS A 108 22.92 0.62 1.97
CA CYS A 108 24.31 0.56 2.40
C CYS A 108 24.87 1.96 2.59
N SER A 109 25.52 2.15 3.73
CA SER A 109 26.30 3.36 3.98
C SER A 109 27.55 3.41 3.09
N LYS A 110 28.16 4.59 3.00
CA LYS A 110 29.45 4.78 2.30
C LYS A 110 30.56 3.87 2.84
N GLU A 111 30.48 3.49 4.12
CA GLU A 111 31.41 2.58 4.78
C GLU A 111 31.05 1.09 4.58
N GLN A 112 30.14 0.78 3.64
CA GLN A 112 29.64 -0.57 3.37
C GLN A 112 28.96 -1.26 4.55
N GLN A 113 28.46 -0.49 5.53
CA GLN A 113 27.63 -1.06 6.59
C GLN A 113 26.18 -1.17 6.12
N PRO A 114 25.57 -2.37 6.19
CA PRO A 114 24.19 -2.60 5.81
C PRO A 114 23.24 -1.99 6.84
N LYS A 115 22.22 -1.30 6.35
CA LYS A 115 21.16 -0.70 7.15
C LYS A 115 19.81 -0.92 6.49
N VAL A 116 18.74 -0.79 7.25
CA VAL A 116 17.38 -0.80 6.71
C VAL A 116 16.72 0.49 7.15
N ILE A 117 16.23 1.25 6.18
CA ILE A 117 15.45 2.45 6.42
C ILE A 117 13.97 2.07 6.40
N SER A 118 13.19 2.65 7.30
CA SER A 118 11.73 2.48 7.30
C SER A 118 11.10 3.49 6.37
N SER A 119 10.04 3.10 5.67
CA SER A 119 9.21 4.06 4.95
C SER A 119 8.50 5.02 5.89
N MET A 120 8.14 6.19 5.37
CA MET A 120 7.29 7.16 6.07
C MET A 120 5.97 6.53 6.51
N ALA A 121 5.36 5.72 5.63
CA ALA A 121 4.09 5.06 5.93
C ALA A 121 4.22 4.07 7.09
N LEU A 122 5.30 3.29 7.12
CA LEU A 122 5.59 2.34 8.19
C LEU A 122 5.83 3.04 9.53
N LEU A 123 6.68 4.07 9.55
CA LEU A 123 6.95 4.86 10.76
C LEU A 123 5.68 5.52 11.31
N THR A 124 4.87 6.11 10.42
CA THR A 124 3.61 6.74 10.76
C THR A 124 2.64 5.76 11.42
N MET A 125 2.46 4.58 10.81
CA MET A 125 1.64 3.51 11.39
C MET A 125 2.17 3.10 12.77
N GLY A 126 3.49 2.96 12.91
CA GLY A 126 4.15 2.65 14.17
C GLY A 126 3.91 3.69 15.27
N MET A 127 3.92 4.97 14.93
CA MET A 127 3.66 6.07 15.86
C MET A 127 2.20 6.08 16.30
N ILE A 128 1.26 5.97 15.35
CA ILE A 128 -0.18 5.95 15.62
C ILE A 128 -0.59 4.76 16.49
N ARG A 129 0.03 3.59 16.27
CA ARG A 129 -0.21 2.37 17.07
C ARG A 129 0.67 2.25 18.31
N SER A 130 1.52 3.24 18.58
CA SER A 130 2.45 3.25 19.73
C SER A 130 3.37 2.02 19.80
N CYS A 131 3.86 1.55 18.65
CA CYS A 131 4.73 0.38 18.51
C CYS A 131 6.01 0.68 17.71
N THR A 132 6.41 1.97 17.63
CA THR A 132 7.57 2.41 16.84
C THR A 132 8.87 1.70 17.25
N GLU A 133 9.01 1.35 18.53
CA GLU A 133 10.19 0.65 19.06
C GLU A 133 10.32 -0.81 18.57
N GLU A 134 9.23 -1.43 18.11
CA GLU A 134 9.26 -2.78 17.54
C GLU A 134 9.85 -2.79 16.12
N ILE A 135 9.69 -1.69 15.37
CA ILE A 135 10.05 -1.61 13.95
C ILE A 135 11.54 -1.90 13.72
N PRO A 136 12.50 -1.25 14.41
CA PRO A 136 13.92 -1.52 14.19
C PRO A 136 14.31 -2.99 14.45
N ASN A 137 13.71 -3.61 15.47
CA ASN A 137 13.97 -5.02 15.79
C ASN A 137 13.48 -5.94 14.67
N ALA A 138 12.27 -5.70 14.16
CA ALA A 138 11.69 -6.47 13.08
C ALA A 138 12.50 -6.32 11.77
N LEU A 139 12.93 -5.09 11.47
CA LEU A 139 13.70 -4.78 10.26
C LEU A 139 15.15 -5.27 10.30
N ARG A 140 15.72 -5.63 11.46
CA ARG A 140 17.07 -6.26 11.50
C ARG A 140 17.14 -7.53 10.66
N SER A 141 16.05 -8.30 10.61
CA SER A 141 15.96 -9.53 9.80
C SER A 141 16.07 -9.27 8.29
N LEU A 142 15.96 -8.01 7.86
CA LEU A 142 16.09 -7.57 6.47
C LEU A 142 17.41 -6.88 6.18
N GLN A 143 18.36 -6.86 7.12
CA GLN A 143 19.67 -6.32 6.84
C GLN A 143 20.40 -7.18 5.82
N LEU A 144 21.10 -6.54 4.89
CA LEU A 144 21.95 -7.20 3.92
C LEU A 144 23.15 -7.82 4.66
N GLU A 145 23.54 -9.05 4.34
CA GLU A 145 24.67 -9.68 5.03
C GLU A 145 26.02 -9.01 4.69
N ASN A 146 26.16 -8.43 3.49
CA ASN A 146 27.43 -7.85 3.01
C ASN A 146 27.24 -6.79 1.90
N CYS A 147 26.16 -6.01 1.92
CA CYS A 147 25.89 -5.04 0.85
C CYS A 147 25.94 -5.64 -0.57
N ARG A 148 25.52 -6.90 -0.72
CA ARG A 148 25.61 -7.67 -1.96
C ARG A 148 24.43 -8.59 -2.17
N GLN A 149 23.96 -9.24 -1.10
CA GLN A 149 22.87 -10.20 -1.16
C GLN A 149 21.79 -9.86 -0.15
N PHE A 150 20.54 -9.85 -0.65
CA PHE A 150 19.32 -9.70 0.13
C PHE A 150 18.57 -11.02 0.10
N LEU A 151 18.50 -11.69 1.24
CA LEU A 151 17.70 -12.90 1.43
C LEU A 151 16.68 -12.62 2.54
N PRO A 152 15.59 -11.90 2.23
CA PRO A 152 14.59 -11.58 3.24
C PRO A 152 13.89 -12.86 3.72
N PRO A 153 13.49 -12.94 5.01
CA PRO A 153 12.56 -13.97 5.46
C PRO A 153 11.24 -13.88 4.69
N GLU A 154 10.44 -14.95 4.59
CA GLU A 154 9.19 -14.89 3.80
C GLU A 154 8.17 -13.86 4.28
N SER A 155 8.18 -13.58 5.59
CA SER A 155 7.32 -12.59 6.22
C SER A 155 7.97 -12.03 7.48
N ILE A 156 7.49 -10.86 7.90
CA ILE A 156 7.95 -10.17 9.11
C ILE A 156 6.71 -9.78 9.90
N THR A 157 6.82 -9.87 11.22
CA THR A 157 5.78 -9.45 12.13
C THR A 157 6.24 -8.29 13.01
N PHE A 158 5.44 -7.24 13.07
CA PHE A 158 5.61 -6.07 13.95
C PHE A 158 4.26 -5.39 14.13
N CYS A 159 4.02 -4.73 15.27
CA CYS A 159 2.81 -3.95 15.50
C CYS A 159 1.50 -4.74 15.29
N GLY A 160 1.52 -6.06 15.57
CA GLY A 160 0.40 -6.97 15.33
C GLY A 160 0.07 -7.22 13.85
N LEU A 161 0.93 -6.83 12.92
CA LEU A 161 0.81 -7.07 11.49
C LEU A 161 1.85 -8.11 11.05
N THR A 162 1.45 -9.02 10.17
CA THR A 162 2.37 -9.93 9.47
C THR A 162 2.37 -9.59 7.99
N ILE A 163 3.52 -9.17 7.48
CA ILE A 163 3.69 -8.69 6.10
C ILE A 163 4.63 -9.64 5.38
N SER A 164 4.19 -10.18 4.23
CA SER A 164 5.09 -10.92 3.34
C SER A 164 6.15 -9.99 2.76
N THR A 165 7.39 -10.44 2.69
CA THR A 165 8.49 -9.68 2.06
C THR A 165 8.54 -9.84 0.54
N LYS A 166 7.73 -10.74 -0.01
CA LYS A 166 7.65 -10.99 -1.45
C LYS A 166 6.89 -9.84 -2.12
N ILE A 167 7.54 -9.14 -3.04
CA ILE A 167 7.00 -7.95 -3.71
C ILE A 167 5.71 -8.23 -4.49
N ASP A 168 5.55 -9.44 -5.02
CA ASP A 168 4.37 -9.86 -5.76
C ASP A 168 3.17 -10.14 -4.86
N SER A 169 3.39 -10.28 -3.54
CA SER A 169 2.34 -10.50 -2.56
C SER A 169 1.27 -9.43 -2.63
N VAL A 170 0.02 -9.87 -2.48
CA VAL A 170 -1.15 -8.99 -2.42
C VAL A 170 -1.07 -8.07 -1.19
N GLN A 171 -0.40 -8.51 -0.12
CA GLN A 171 -0.13 -7.70 1.07
C GLN A 171 0.84 -6.53 0.83
N GLN A 172 1.49 -6.44 -0.34
CA GLN A 172 2.37 -5.32 -0.69
C GLN A 172 1.64 -4.20 -1.46
N ARG A 173 0.31 -4.27 -1.59
CA ARG A 173 -0.48 -3.34 -2.40
C ARG A 173 -1.04 -2.16 -1.60
N ILE A 174 -1.01 -0.99 -2.22
CA ILE A 174 -1.68 0.21 -1.73
C ILE A 174 -3.15 0.18 -2.19
N MET A 175 -4.07 0.43 -1.26
CA MET A 175 -5.50 0.60 -1.54
C MET A 175 -5.80 2.08 -1.71
N TYR A 176 -5.88 2.51 -2.97
CA TYR A 176 -6.21 3.90 -3.30
C TYR A 176 -7.69 4.19 -3.07
N ARG A 177 -7.98 4.93 -1.99
CA ARG A 177 -9.34 5.32 -1.57
C ARG A 177 -9.54 6.83 -1.55
N MET A 178 -8.46 7.60 -1.68
CA MET A 178 -8.47 9.06 -1.67
C MET A 178 -7.97 9.58 -3.03
N PRO A 179 -8.88 9.75 -4.01
CA PRO A 179 -8.50 10.14 -5.37
C PRO A 179 -8.01 11.58 -5.45
N TYR A 180 -6.98 11.79 -6.26
CA TYR A 180 -6.61 13.13 -6.69
C TYR A 180 -7.62 13.62 -7.73
N SER A 181 -8.21 14.77 -7.46
CA SER A 181 -8.92 15.60 -8.42
C SER A 181 -8.33 16.97 -8.24
N GLU A 182 -8.27 17.76 -9.33
CA GLU A 182 -7.66 19.09 -9.35
C GLU A 182 -7.90 19.86 -8.05
N VAL A 183 -6.80 20.37 -7.47
CA VAL A 183 -6.84 21.06 -6.17
C VAL A 183 -7.72 22.29 -6.32
N PRO A 184 -8.88 22.37 -5.64
CA PRO A 184 -9.64 23.62 -5.60
C PRO A 184 -8.82 24.66 -4.85
N PRO A 185 -8.93 25.95 -5.19
CA PRO A 185 -8.00 26.99 -4.72
C PRO A 185 -7.89 27.13 -3.20
N ASN A 186 -8.87 26.66 -2.41
CA ASN A 186 -8.96 26.96 -0.98
C ASN A 186 -8.91 25.72 -0.08
N LYS A 187 -9.82 24.75 -0.27
CA LYS A 187 -9.95 23.56 0.60
C LYS A 187 -10.71 22.46 -0.09
N ARG A 188 -10.23 21.22 0.03
CA ARG A 188 -10.98 20.01 -0.36
C ARG A 188 -11.08 19.06 0.81
N VAL A 189 -12.26 18.49 1.02
CA VAL A 189 -12.48 17.45 2.03
C VAL A 189 -13.00 16.20 1.33
N VAL A 190 -12.29 15.09 1.50
CA VAL A 190 -12.71 13.76 1.03
C VAL A 190 -13.33 13.03 2.22
N HIS A 191 -14.49 12.43 1.99
CA HIS A 191 -15.22 11.66 2.99
C HIS A 191 -15.22 10.19 2.62
N ASP A 192 -15.32 9.31 3.62
CA ASP A 192 -15.59 7.89 3.41
C ASP A 192 -17.07 7.64 3.05
N ASN A 193 -17.42 6.37 2.83
CA ASN A 193 -18.78 5.94 2.51
C ASN A 193 -19.80 6.23 3.63
N LYS A 194 -19.34 6.53 4.85
CA LYS A 194 -20.18 6.90 6.01
C LYS A 194 -20.27 8.42 6.20
N GLY A 195 -19.66 9.20 5.31
CA GLY A 195 -19.63 10.66 5.41
C GLY A 195 -18.64 11.20 6.44
N VAL A 196 -17.68 10.39 6.92
CA VAL A 196 -16.62 10.83 7.84
C VAL A 196 -15.48 11.43 7.03
N PRO A 197 -14.98 12.63 7.37
CA PRO A 197 -13.85 13.22 6.66
C PRO A 197 -12.57 12.40 6.90
N ILE A 198 -11.95 11.91 5.83
CA ILE A 198 -10.73 11.08 5.89
C ILE A 198 -9.49 11.79 5.34
N LEU A 199 -9.68 12.88 4.58
CA LEU A 199 -8.59 13.69 4.03
C LEU A 199 -9.07 15.14 3.86
N THR A 200 -8.25 16.09 4.31
CA THR A 200 -8.40 17.50 4.00
C THR A 200 -7.15 17.98 3.27
N ILE A 201 -7.35 18.58 2.09
CA ILE A 201 -6.27 19.16 1.27
C ILE A 201 -6.40 20.69 1.36
N LEU A 202 -5.29 21.34 1.68
CA LEU A 202 -5.17 22.80 1.83
C LEU A 202 -3.96 23.29 1.03
N SER A 203 -4.04 24.52 0.52
CA SER A 203 -2.85 25.19 0.00
C SER A 203 -1.91 25.53 1.15
N ALA A 204 -0.62 25.24 1.01
CA ALA A 204 0.38 25.59 2.03
C ALA A 204 0.76 27.08 2.02
N GLN A 205 0.61 27.75 0.87
CA GLN A 205 1.08 29.13 0.68
C GLN A 205 0.46 30.13 1.69
N PRO A 206 -0.87 30.15 1.94
CA PRO A 206 -1.46 31.07 2.91
C PRO A 206 -0.91 30.92 4.34
N TYR A 207 -0.40 29.74 4.69
CA TYR A 207 0.19 29.44 5.99
C TYR A 207 1.69 29.77 6.08
N ALA A 208 2.36 29.87 4.93
CA ALA A 208 3.79 30.18 4.85
C ALA A 208 4.07 31.70 4.85
N GLU A 209 3.05 32.53 4.65
CA GLU A 209 3.19 34.00 4.67
C GLU A 209 3.41 34.55 6.09
N SER A 210 3.99 35.74 6.18
CA SER A 210 4.23 36.44 7.45
C SER A 210 3.60 37.85 7.42
N PRO A 211 2.48 38.06 8.14
CA PRO A 211 1.73 37.08 8.95
C PRO A 211 0.99 36.05 8.08
N PRO A 212 0.64 34.86 8.63
CA PRO A 212 -0.19 33.88 7.93
C PRO A 212 -1.53 34.50 7.51
N GLN A 213 -1.95 34.28 6.27
CA GLN A 213 -3.24 34.76 5.76
C GLN A 213 -4.41 33.93 6.28
N ASP A 214 -4.22 32.62 6.44
CA ASP A 214 -5.26 31.69 6.88
C ASP A 214 -5.09 31.23 8.34
N SER A 215 -6.22 30.90 8.97
CA SER A 215 -6.27 30.43 10.35
C SER A 215 -5.81 28.98 10.50
N LEU A 216 -5.04 28.70 11.56
CA LEU A 216 -4.64 27.35 11.97
C LEU A 216 -5.78 26.53 12.59
N GLU A 217 -6.96 27.13 12.83
CA GLU A 217 -8.15 26.41 13.35
C GLU A 217 -8.70 25.36 12.36
N VAL A 218 -8.25 25.39 11.11
CA VAL A 218 -8.67 24.44 10.08
C VAL A 218 -8.11 23.04 10.32
N PHE A 219 -7.01 22.91 11.08
CA PHE A 219 -6.38 21.62 11.37
C PHE A 219 -7.13 20.91 12.50
N PRO A 220 -7.75 19.73 12.25
CA PRO A 220 -8.37 18.97 13.31
C PRO A 220 -7.33 18.51 14.34
N ASP A 221 -7.73 18.49 15.61
CA ASP A 221 -6.92 17.88 16.67
C ASP A 221 -6.59 16.42 16.33
N ASN A 222 -5.39 15.98 16.67
CA ASN A 222 -4.89 14.63 16.44
C ASN A 222 -4.86 14.20 14.95
N SER A 223 -4.72 15.15 14.03
CA SER A 223 -4.54 14.86 12.60
C SER A 223 -3.09 14.51 12.25
N VAL A 224 -2.91 13.64 11.25
CA VAL A 224 -1.62 13.45 10.58
C VAL A 224 -1.50 14.52 9.50
N VAL A 225 -0.48 15.37 9.61
CA VAL A 225 -0.24 16.45 8.64
C VAL A 225 0.85 16.02 7.67
N VAL A 226 0.56 16.11 6.36
CA VAL A 226 1.55 15.83 5.30
C VAL A 226 1.77 17.11 4.50
N ILE A 227 3.02 17.56 4.46
CA ILE A 227 3.46 18.72 3.68
C ILE A 227 4.14 18.17 2.42
N GLY A 228 3.47 18.29 1.28
CA GLY A 228 3.98 17.83 -0.01
C GLY A 228 4.67 18.92 -0.81
N GLY A 229 5.73 18.55 -1.55
CA GLY A 229 6.41 19.42 -2.51
C GLY A 229 5.67 19.59 -3.86
N SER A 230 4.62 18.81 -4.09
CA SER A 230 3.85 18.82 -5.34
C SER A 230 2.78 19.91 -5.34
N TYR A 231 3.06 21.05 -5.99
CA TYR A 231 2.11 22.15 -6.17
C TYR A 231 1.71 22.29 -7.64
N GLY A 232 0.45 21.98 -7.98
CA GLY A 232 -0.15 22.37 -9.27
C GLY A 232 -0.59 21.23 -10.20
N PRO A 233 -1.24 21.58 -11.33
CA PRO A 233 -1.67 20.62 -12.35
C PRO A 233 -0.49 19.99 -13.09
N PRO A 234 -0.66 18.80 -13.71
CA PRO A 234 0.39 18.13 -14.48
C PRO A 234 1.06 19.01 -15.56
N SER A 235 0.31 19.98 -16.09
CA SER A 235 0.76 20.91 -17.13
C SER A 235 1.83 21.91 -16.68
N THR A 236 2.09 22.05 -15.37
CA THR A 236 3.10 22.99 -14.85
C THR A 236 4.48 22.36 -14.67
N GLY A 237 4.68 21.09 -15.05
CA GLY A 237 6.01 20.45 -15.06
C GLY A 237 6.55 20.08 -13.68
N VAL A 238 5.66 19.75 -12.74
CA VAL A 238 6.00 19.49 -11.34
C VAL A 238 6.51 18.05 -11.16
N SER A 239 7.61 17.90 -10.42
CA SER A 239 8.52 16.75 -10.44
C SER A 239 8.13 15.54 -9.58
N ASP A 240 6.93 15.51 -8.99
CA ASP A 240 6.51 14.44 -8.06
C ASP A 240 5.05 14.01 -8.29
N MET A 241 4.74 13.69 -9.55
CA MET A 241 3.49 13.06 -9.97
C MET A 241 3.74 11.59 -10.28
N HIS A 242 2.84 10.74 -9.81
CA HIS A 242 2.92 9.28 -9.97
C HIS A 242 1.67 8.75 -10.67
N ASP A 243 1.86 7.85 -11.62
CA ASP A 243 0.75 7.09 -12.20
C ASP A 243 0.22 6.08 -11.18
N THR A 244 -1.07 6.16 -10.86
CA THR A 244 -1.73 5.21 -9.95
C THR A 244 -2.88 4.49 -10.66
N PRO A 245 -3.41 3.37 -10.11
CA PRO A 245 -4.57 2.68 -10.68
C PRO A 245 -5.82 3.55 -10.85
N ILE A 246 -5.90 4.70 -10.16
CA ILE A 246 -7.05 5.61 -10.19
C ILE A 246 -6.71 6.96 -10.85
N GLY A 247 -5.58 7.05 -11.56
CA GLY A 247 -5.10 8.25 -12.25
C GLY A 247 -3.78 8.78 -11.70
N GLU A 248 -3.28 9.87 -12.29
CA GLU A 248 -2.10 10.56 -11.78
C GLU A 248 -2.35 11.16 -10.39
N MET A 249 -1.34 11.09 -9.53
CA MET A 249 -1.43 11.53 -8.15
C MET A 249 -0.10 12.12 -7.65
N PRO A 250 -0.12 13.24 -6.90
CA PRO A 250 1.04 13.75 -6.17
C PRO A 250 1.65 12.71 -5.22
N GLY A 251 2.97 12.66 -5.08
CA GLY A 251 3.68 11.73 -4.18
C GLY A 251 3.16 11.75 -2.75
N ALA A 252 2.93 12.95 -2.19
CA ALA A 252 2.32 13.11 -0.87
C ALA A 252 0.95 12.41 -0.72
N LEU A 253 0.12 12.40 -1.77
CA LEU A 253 -1.16 11.68 -1.76
C LEU A 253 -0.99 10.17 -1.90
N VAL A 254 0.08 9.70 -2.55
CA VAL A 254 0.44 8.28 -2.58
C VAL A 254 0.87 7.82 -1.18
N ILE A 255 1.69 8.61 -0.47
CA ILE A 255 2.06 8.39 0.94
C ILE A 255 0.81 8.34 1.84
N ILE A 256 -0.11 9.30 1.69
CA ILE A 256 -1.37 9.33 2.46
C ILE A 256 -2.21 8.07 2.20
N ASN A 257 -2.37 7.64 0.94
CA ASN A 257 -3.08 6.40 0.61
C ASN A 257 -2.36 5.16 1.20
N ALA A 258 -1.03 5.13 1.21
CA ALA A 258 -0.25 4.05 1.80
C ALA A 258 -0.44 3.97 3.33
N ILE A 259 -0.36 5.10 4.04
CA ILE A 259 -0.62 5.19 5.49
C ILE A 259 -2.02 4.69 5.81
N HIS A 260 -3.03 5.23 5.11
CA HIS A 260 -4.41 4.86 5.32
C HIS A 260 -4.65 3.37 5.09
N SER A 261 -4.04 2.81 4.03
CA SER A 261 -4.09 1.39 3.73
C SER A 261 -3.44 0.52 4.83
N LEU A 262 -2.28 0.92 5.36
CA LEU A 262 -1.62 0.20 6.47
C LEU A 262 -2.43 0.26 7.77
N LEU A 263 -3.03 1.41 8.07
CA LEU A 263 -3.83 1.62 9.29
C LEU A 263 -5.11 0.80 9.29
N GLN A 264 -5.78 0.68 8.15
CA GLN A 264 -6.94 -0.21 7.96
C GLN A 264 -6.58 -1.71 8.04
N GLY A 265 -5.29 -2.02 8.17
CA GLY A 265 -4.75 -3.36 8.23
C GLY A 265 -4.56 -3.93 6.82
N LEU A 266 -3.68 -4.92 6.71
CA LEU A 266 -3.37 -5.66 5.47
C LEU A 266 -4.50 -6.61 5.06
N THR A 267 -5.75 -6.17 5.26
CA THR A 267 -6.98 -6.97 5.24
C THR A 267 -7.42 -7.33 3.83
N ILE A 268 -6.47 -7.64 2.95
CA ILE A 268 -6.74 -8.55 1.84
C ILE A 268 -6.72 -9.96 2.40
N LYS A 269 -7.81 -10.28 3.11
CA LYS A 269 -8.06 -11.62 3.58
C LYS A 269 -8.39 -12.47 2.35
N PRO A 270 -7.74 -13.62 2.15
CA PRO A 270 -8.27 -14.59 1.20
C PRO A 270 -9.69 -14.96 1.63
N VAL A 271 -10.57 -15.18 0.66
CA VAL A 271 -11.93 -15.68 0.94
C VAL A 271 -11.82 -16.96 1.77
N SER A 272 -12.56 -17.01 2.89
CA SER A 272 -12.53 -18.18 3.79
C SER A 272 -12.75 -19.46 3.01
N TYR A 273 -11.98 -20.49 3.33
CA TYR A 273 -12.07 -21.80 2.70
C TYR A 273 -13.51 -22.35 2.67
N TRP A 274 -14.31 -22.08 3.72
CA TRP A 274 -15.71 -22.50 3.79
C TRP A 274 -16.60 -21.84 2.74
N TRP A 275 -16.36 -20.56 2.40
CA TRP A 275 -17.09 -19.89 1.33
C TRP A 275 -16.74 -20.49 -0.04
N LEU A 276 -15.50 -20.93 -0.24
CA LEU A 276 -15.10 -21.68 -1.44
C LEU A 276 -15.80 -23.04 -1.51
N VAL A 277 -15.94 -23.74 -0.38
CA VAL A 277 -16.70 -25.01 -0.30
C VAL A 277 -18.18 -24.78 -0.60
N ILE A 278 -18.80 -23.74 -0.04
CA ILE A 278 -20.21 -23.39 -0.31
C ILE A 278 -20.40 -23.08 -1.80
N ALA A 279 -19.54 -22.25 -2.39
CA ALA A 279 -19.59 -21.94 -3.82
C ALA A 279 -19.45 -23.21 -4.69
N PHE A 280 -18.55 -24.11 -4.32
CA PHE A 280 -18.38 -25.40 -4.99
C PHE A 280 -19.62 -26.30 -4.88
N LEU A 281 -20.27 -26.36 -3.72
CA LEU A 281 -21.50 -27.12 -3.51
C LEU A 281 -22.69 -26.54 -4.30
N ILE A 282 -22.81 -25.20 -4.37
CA ILE A 282 -23.82 -24.53 -5.21
C ILE A 282 -23.59 -24.90 -6.68
N ILE A 283 -22.35 -24.87 -7.15
CA ILE A 283 -22.03 -25.26 -8.53
C ILE A 283 -22.37 -26.73 -8.77
N LEU A 284 -21.99 -27.63 -7.86
CA LEU A 284 -22.32 -29.06 -7.98
C LEU A 284 -23.83 -29.34 -8.00
N THR A 285 -24.61 -28.66 -7.14
CA THR A 285 -26.07 -28.80 -7.11
C THR A 285 -26.71 -28.27 -8.39
N LEU A 286 -26.24 -27.14 -8.92
CA LEU A 286 -26.68 -26.60 -10.21
C LEU A 286 -26.35 -27.55 -11.37
N PHE A 287 -25.19 -28.21 -11.35
CA PHE A 287 -24.84 -29.25 -12.33
C PHE A 287 -25.68 -30.52 -12.19
N ALA A 288 -25.96 -30.96 -10.96
CA ALA A 288 -26.78 -32.16 -10.69
C ALA A 288 -28.25 -31.94 -11.04
N ALA A 289 -28.74 -30.70 -10.97
CA ALA A 289 -30.09 -30.32 -11.36
C ALA A 289 -30.31 -30.32 -12.88
N ILE A 290 -29.26 -30.52 -13.70
CA ILE A 290 -29.42 -30.73 -15.14
C ILE A 290 -29.92 -32.15 -15.36
N PRO A 291 -31.19 -32.36 -15.75
CA PRO A 291 -31.72 -33.72 -15.92
C PRO A 291 -30.89 -34.48 -16.97
N GLU A 292 -30.45 -35.68 -16.62
CA GLU A 292 -29.87 -36.65 -17.57
C GLU A 292 -30.98 -37.06 -18.55
N GLN A 293 -31.25 -36.21 -19.55
CA GLN A 293 -32.08 -36.62 -20.68
C GLN A 293 -31.26 -37.58 -21.54
N HIS A 294 -31.35 -38.85 -21.15
CA HIS A 294 -30.84 -39.97 -21.88
C HIS A 294 -31.54 -40.02 -23.25
N ASN A 295 -30.73 -40.10 -24.31
CA ASN A 295 -31.12 -40.54 -25.66
C ASN A 295 -31.69 -39.53 -26.67
N ASN A 296 -31.02 -38.41 -26.95
CA ASN A 296 -30.92 -37.98 -28.36
C ASN A 296 -29.68 -37.12 -28.64
N ARG A 297 -28.86 -37.52 -29.62
CA ARG A 297 -27.50 -37.05 -29.87
C ARG A 297 -27.38 -35.62 -30.43
N ARG A 298 -28.43 -34.79 -30.40
CA ARG A 298 -28.45 -33.45 -31.04
C ARG A 298 -29.27 -32.39 -30.30
N ASP A 299 -29.43 -32.48 -28.99
CA ASP A 299 -30.16 -31.42 -28.29
C ASP A 299 -29.28 -30.19 -28.05
N LYS A 300 -29.24 -29.28 -29.05
CA LYS A 300 -28.58 -27.96 -28.94
C LYS A 300 -29.05 -27.19 -27.70
N THR A 301 -30.27 -27.45 -27.23
CA THR A 301 -30.90 -26.80 -26.09
C THR A 301 -30.17 -27.09 -24.77
N VAL A 302 -29.70 -28.32 -24.56
CA VAL A 302 -28.94 -28.70 -23.35
C VAL A 302 -27.59 -27.97 -23.29
N ARG A 303 -26.91 -27.86 -24.45
CA ARG A 303 -25.66 -27.08 -24.56
C ARG A 303 -25.87 -25.61 -24.24
N TRP A 304 -26.93 -25.00 -24.76
CA TRP A 304 -27.25 -23.59 -24.48
C TRP A 304 -27.61 -23.34 -23.02
N ARG A 305 -28.39 -24.22 -22.37
CA ARG A 305 -28.69 -24.11 -20.93
C ARG A 305 -27.43 -24.14 -20.07
N LEU A 306 -26.48 -25.00 -20.41
CA LEU A 306 -25.21 -25.13 -19.69
C LEU A 306 -24.31 -23.89 -19.89
N ILE A 307 -24.28 -23.32 -21.11
CA ILE A 307 -23.57 -22.07 -21.39
C ILE A 307 -24.19 -20.90 -20.61
N ILE A 308 -25.52 -20.77 -20.59
CA ILE A 308 -26.23 -19.70 -19.88
C ILE A 308 -25.96 -19.79 -18.37
N LEU A 309 -26.01 -21.00 -17.80
CA LEU A 309 -25.70 -21.23 -16.39
C LEU A 309 -24.27 -20.80 -16.04
N ILE A 310 -23.29 -21.18 -16.87
CA ILE A 310 -21.88 -20.78 -16.67
C ILE A 310 -21.75 -19.26 -16.75
N LEU A 311 -22.37 -18.61 -17.74
CA LEU A 311 -22.33 -17.15 -17.87
C LEU A 311 -22.97 -16.45 -16.66
N PHE A 312 -24.08 -16.98 -16.15
CA PHE A 312 -24.73 -16.43 -14.96
C PHE A 312 -23.87 -16.58 -13.70
N ILE A 313 -23.20 -17.72 -13.52
CA ILE A 313 -22.25 -17.95 -12.43
C ILE A 313 -21.06 -16.97 -12.55
N ILE A 314 -20.49 -16.80 -13.75
CA ILE A 314 -19.38 -15.86 -13.97
C ILE A 314 -19.80 -14.43 -13.67
N ALA A 315 -20.98 -14.01 -14.15
CA ALA A 315 -21.51 -12.67 -13.88
C ALA A 315 -21.76 -12.44 -12.38
N GLY A 316 -22.34 -13.43 -11.70
CA GLY A 316 -22.56 -13.38 -10.24
C GLY A 316 -21.25 -13.32 -9.46
N LEU A 317 -20.26 -14.13 -9.81
CA LEU A 317 -18.92 -14.10 -9.21
C LEU A 317 -18.22 -12.76 -9.47
N PHE A 318 -18.41 -12.15 -10.64
CA PHE A 318 -17.85 -10.84 -10.95
C PHE A 318 -18.46 -9.74 -10.08
N VAL A 319 -19.80 -9.67 -9.98
CA VAL A 319 -20.50 -8.72 -9.11
C VAL A 319 -20.12 -8.93 -7.65
N TYR A 320 -20.07 -10.17 -7.19
CA TYR A 320 -19.70 -10.50 -5.81
C TYR A 320 -18.23 -10.17 -5.52
N SER A 321 -17.32 -10.42 -6.46
CA SER A 321 -15.91 -10.04 -6.36
C SER A 321 -15.75 -8.52 -6.27
N TYR A 322 -16.52 -7.76 -7.06
CA TYR A 322 -16.53 -6.30 -7.01
C TYR A 322 -16.93 -5.79 -5.61
N ILE A 323 -18.01 -6.34 -5.04
CA ILE A 323 -18.48 -5.96 -3.68
C ILE A 323 -17.44 -6.35 -2.63
N LEU A 324 -16.91 -7.58 -2.66
CA LEU A 324 -15.91 -8.04 -1.71
C LEU A 324 -14.60 -7.25 -1.77
N PHE A 325 -14.25 -6.75 -2.96
CA PHE A 325 -13.05 -5.95 -3.16
C PHE A 325 -13.14 -4.59 -2.45
N GLU A 326 -14.32 -3.99 -2.32
CA GLU A 326 -14.52 -2.77 -1.51
C GLU A 326 -14.18 -3.00 -0.03
N ASP A 327 -14.46 -4.20 0.48
CA ASP A 327 -14.10 -4.64 1.84
C ASP A 327 -12.67 -5.20 1.94
N GLY A 328 -11.88 -5.09 0.87
CA GLY A 328 -10.50 -5.56 0.79
C GLY A 328 -10.36 -7.05 0.51
N THR A 329 -11.43 -7.85 0.45
CA THR A 329 -11.35 -9.30 0.25
C THR A 329 -11.17 -9.66 -1.24
N TRP A 330 -10.09 -10.37 -1.60
CA TRP A 330 -9.82 -10.75 -3.00
C TRP A 330 -10.31 -12.18 -3.30
N LEU A 331 -11.15 -12.32 -4.33
CA LEU A 331 -11.56 -13.62 -4.88
C LEU A 331 -10.57 -14.04 -5.98
N ASP A 332 -9.75 -15.05 -5.72
CA ASP A 332 -8.80 -15.56 -6.71
C ASP A 332 -9.54 -16.16 -7.93
N ILE A 333 -9.30 -15.58 -9.10
CA ILE A 333 -9.88 -15.97 -10.40
C ILE A 333 -9.46 -17.40 -10.80
N ALA A 334 -8.38 -17.93 -10.19
CA ALA A 334 -7.97 -19.33 -10.37
C ALA A 334 -9.06 -20.33 -9.94
N VAL A 335 -9.94 -19.97 -9.01
CA VAL A 335 -10.99 -20.86 -8.49
C VAL A 335 -12.03 -21.22 -9.57
N PRO A 336 -12.67 -20.26 -10.29
CA PRO A 336 -13.55 -20.60 -11.40
C PRO A 336 -12.90 -21.52 -12.44
N VAL A 337 -11.63 -21.27 -12.78
CA VAL A 337 -10.87 -22.07 -13.77
C VAL A 337 -10.60 -23.49 -13.25
N ALA A 338 -10.19 -23.63 -11.99
CA ALA A 338 -9.97 -24.93 -11.35
C ALA A 338 -11.28 -25.74 -11.26
N ILE A 339 -12.40 -25.09 -10.94
CA ILE A 339 -13.72 -25.73 -10.91
C ILE A 339 -14.12 -26.21 -12.32
N ILE A 340 -13.91 -25.38 -13.35
CA ILE A 340 -14.14 -25.77 -14.75
C ILE A 340 -13.28 -26.99 -15.12
N GLU A 341 -12.00 -27.02 -14.74
CA GLU A 341 -11.08 -28.11 -15.06
C GLU A 341 -11.44 -29.41 -14.31
N ILE A 342 -11.85 -29.32 -13.04
CA ILE A 342 -12.35 -30.46 -12.25
C ILE A 342 -13.64 -31.00 -12.86
N CYS A 343 -14.60 -30.13 -13.17
CA CYS A 343 -15.84 -30.50 -13.86
C CYS A 343 -15.55 -31.15 -15.23
N ARG A 344 -14.59 -30.62 -16.00
CA ARG A 344 -14.14 -31.21 -17.27
C ARG A 344 -13.59 -32.63 -17.08
N ARG A 345 -12.74 -32.86 -16.07
CA ARG A 345 -12.18 -34.18 -15.75
C ARG A 345 -13.24 -35.17 -15.26
N ILE A 346 -14.20 -34.73 -14.45
CA ILE A 346 -15.33 -35.55 -14.01
C ILE A 346 -16.22 -35.93 -15.20
N TYR A 347 -16.47 -35.00 -16.12
CA TYR A 347 -17.26 -35.27 -17.32
C TYR A 347 -16.53 -36.21 -18.30
N GLN A 348 -15.20 -36.10 -18.41
CA GLN A 348 -14.36 -37.03 -19.19
C GLN A 348 -14.29 -38.44 -18.58
N ARG A 349 -14.48 -38.59 -17.26
CA ARG A 349 -14.58 -39.89 -16.58
C ARG A 349 -15.79 -40.75 -16.99
N LYS A 350 -16.69 -40.28 -17.87
CA LYS A 350 -17.62 -41.17 -18.62
C LYS A 350 -16.88 -42.32 -19.35
N TRP A 351 -15.58 -42.20 -19.62
CA TRP A 351 -14.75 -43.29 -20.12
C TRP A 351 -14.64 -44.51 -19.17
N LEU A 352 -14.66 -44.31 -17.84
CA LEU A 352 -14.63 -45.42 -16.86
C LEU A 352 -15.95 -46.21 -16.82
N LYS A 353 -17.10 -45.56 -17.08
CA LYS A 353 -18.38 -46.26 -17.27
C LYS A 353 -18.37 -47.14 -18.53
N ASN A 354 -17.72 -46.67 -19.60
CA ASN A 354 -17.55 -47.48 -20.82
C ASN A 354 -16.52 -48.61 -20.65
N PHE A 355 -15.49 -48.41 -19.83
CA PHE A 355 -14.50 -49.45 -19.51
C PHE A 355 -15.10 -50.55 -18.62
N ALA A 356 -15.85 -50.19 -17.58
CA ALA A 356 -16.56 -51.15 -16.72
C ALA A 356 -17.60 -51.98 -17.51
N ASN A 357 -18.35 -51.34 -18.42
CA ASN A 357 -19.29 -52.05 -19.30
C ASN A 357 -18.59 -52.97 -20.32
N LYS A 358 -17.32 -52.72 -20.64
CA LYS A 358 -16.51 -53.55 -21.55
C LYS A 358 -15.80 -54.71 -20.83
N VAL A 359 -15.61 -54.59 -19.51
CA VAL A 359 -14.91 -55.59 -18.67
C VAL A 359 -15.89 -56.52 -17.94
N ILE A 360 -17.13 -56.08 -17.67
CA ILE A 360 -18.13 -56.85 -16.90
C ILE A 360 -19.26 -57.41 -17.79
N GLY A 361 -19.22 -57.19 -19.11
CA GLY A 361 -20.12 -57.86 -20.06
C GLY A 361 -19.74 -59.33 -20.25
N THR A 362 -20.48 -60.23 -19.59
CA THR A 362 -20.39 -61.69 -19.71
C THR A 362 -20.90 -62.24 -21.05
N PRO A 363 -20.53 -63.50 -21.41
CA PRO A 363 -20.50 -64.00 -22.78
C PRO A 363 -21.84 -64.56 -23.26
N THR A 364 -22.02 -64.55 -24.58
CA THR A 364 -22.83 -65.53 -25.31
C THR A 364 -22.01 -66.10 -26.43
#